data_AF-A0A239KVA1-F1
#
_entry.id   AF-A0A239KVA1-F1
#
_cell.length_a   1.000
_cell.length_b   1.000
_cell.length_c   1.000
_cell.angle_alpha   90.00
_cell.angle_beta   90.00
_cell.angle_gamma   90.00
#
_symmetry.space_group_name_H-M   'P 1'
#
loop_
_entity.id
_entity.type
_entity.pdbx_description
1 polymer ?
#
loop_
_entity_poly.entity_id
_entity_poly.type
_entity_poly.pdbx_seq_one_letter_code
_entity_poly.pdbx_strand_id
1 'polypeptide(L)'
;MDDVRAGQVNTGEDPAWLQLSVVRTQLLSVRFADAIYTRALSGRHWISSDGADFTIGPGEGVKLRAGLALIGGEGVLQLALATGCEQRRVSASPGWLGRLFKRRSAALQIKINQGA
;
A
#
# COMPACT_ATOMS: atom_id res chain seq x y z
N MET A 1 49.39 0.01 -5.81
CA MET A 1 48.55 0.49 -4.69
C MET A 1 47.68 1.54 -5.33
N ASP A 2 46.54 1.09 -5.86
CA ASP A 2 45.59 1.92 -6.57
C ASP A 2 44.21 1.65 -5.97
N ASP A 3 43.80 2.57 -5.12
CA ASP A 3 42.44 2.66 -4.58
C ASP A 3 41.49 3.00 -5.73
N VAL A 4 40.72 2.01 -6.20
CA VAL A 4 39.55 2.28 -7.04
C VAL A 4 38.31 2.01 -6.20
N ARG A 5 37.87 3.12 -5.61
CA ARG A 5 36.58 3.38 -4.94
C ARG A 5 35.45 2.54 -5.56
N ALA A 6 34.83 1.72 -4.73
CA ALA A 6 33.53 1.11 -5.03
C ALA A 6 32.55 2.22 -5.44
N GLY A 7 32.11 2.20 -6.69
CA GLY A 7 30.99 2.99 -7.17
C GLY A 7 29.72 2.48 -6.51
N GLN A 8 29.41 3.00 -5.33
CA GLN A 8 28.13 2.79 -4.68
C GLN A 8 27.11 3.63 -5.43
N VAL A 9 26.38 3.01 -6.35
CA VAL A 9 25.20 3.61 -6.98
C VAL A 9 24.11 3.67 -5.90
N ASN A 10 24.07 4.78 -5.17
CA ASN A 10 22.91 5.15 -4.36
C ASN A 10 21.79 5.59 -5.31
N THR A 11 20.83 4.71 -5.56
CA THR A 11 19.48 5.10 -6.03
C THR A 11 18.47 4.18 -5.34
N GLY A 12 18.30 4.42 -4.05
CA GLY A 12 17.31 3.74 -3.21
C GLY A 12 16.82 4.72 -2.17
N GLU A 13 16.14 5.78 -2.61
CA GLU A 13 15.39 6.62 -1.68
C GLU A 13 14.35 5.74 -0.97
N ASP A 14 14.32 5.82 0.36
CA ASP A 14 13.27 5.17 1.12
C ASP A 14 11.91 5.64 0.60
N PRO A 15 10.96 4.73 0.39
CA PRO A 15 9.63 5.10 -0.09
C PRO A 15 9.00 6.15 0.83
N ALA A 16 8.48 7.22 0.24
CA ALA A 16 7.75 8.25 0.98
C ALA A 16 6.45 7.63 1.55
N TRP A 17 6.49 7.25 2.82
CA TRP A 17 5.35 6.65 3.51
C TRP A 17 4.36 7.71 3.98
N LEU A 18 3.10 7.54 3.62
CA LEU A 18 1.96 8.18 4.27
C LEU A 18 1.51 7.31 5.44
N GLN A 19 1.49 7.88 6.64
CA GLN A 19 1.03 7.19 7.85
C GLN A 19 -0.40 7.62 8.22
N LEU A 20 -1.24 6.63 8.53
CA LEU A 20 -2.64 6.78 8.86
C LEU A 20 -2.91 6.13 10.22
N SER A 21 -3.59 6.85 11.12
CA SER A 21 -4.15 6.28 12.34
C SER A 21 -5.62 5.94 12.08
N VAL A 22 -5.95 4.65 12.14
CA VAL A 22 -7.29 4.13 11.91
C VAL A 22 -7.89 3.72 13.25
N VAL A 23 -9.14 4.11 13.50
CA VAL A 23 -9.89 3.69 14.69
C VAL A 23 -10.94 2.66 14.25
N ARG A 24 -11.26 1.69 15.12
CA ARG A 24 -12.14 0.54 14.85
C ARG A 24 -13.48 0.88 14.17
N THR A 25 -14.03 2.06 14.44
CA THR A 25 -15.32 2.54 13.91
C THR A 25 -15.20 3.27 12.57
N GLN A 26 -14.00 3.45 12.04
CA GLN A 26 -13.75 4.17 10.79
C GLN A 26 -13.54 3.19 9.63
N LEU A 27 -14.06 3.58 8.47
CA LEU A 27 -13.79 2.94 7.20
C LEU A 27 -13.22 3.98 6.25
N LEU A 28 -11.98 3.78 5.81
CA LEU A 28 -11.31 4.64 4.86
C LEU A 28 -11.53 4.12 3.44
N SER A 29 -11.73 5.03 2.51
CA SER A 29 -11.83 4.76 1.08
C SER A 29 -10.68 5.47 0.37
N VAL A 30 -9.71 4.72 -0.11
CA VAL A 30 -8.45 5.26 -0.67
C VAL A 30 -8.36 4.89 -2.13
N ARG A 31 -8.27 5.90 -3.01
CA ARG A 31 -8.07 5.73 -4.45
C ARG A 31 -6.67 6.16 -4.84
N PHE A 32 -6.01 5.33 -5.62
CA PHE A 32 -4.63 5.52 -6.04
C PHE A 32 -4.48 5.15 -7.52
N ALA A 33 -3.71 5.95 -8.26
CA ALA A 33 -3.50 5.77 -9.70
C ALA A 33 -2.47 4.68 -10.03
N ASP A 34 -1.53 4.44 -9.11
CA ASP A 34 -0.44 3.47 -9.25
C ASP A 34 -0.50 2.45 -8.12
N ALA A 35 0.10 1.28 -8.32
CA ALA A 35 0.18 0.27 -7.25
C ALA A 35 0.81 0.86 -5.99
N ILE A 36 0.34 0.41 -4.81
CA ILE A 36 0.86 0.85 -3.52
C ILE A 36 1.28 -0.33 -2.66
N TYR A 37 2.23 -0.10 -1.75
CA TYR A 37 2.49 -0.98 -0.62
C TYR A 37 1.74 -0.48 0.60
N THR A 38 1.20 -1.42 1.36
CA THR A 38 0.67 -1.16 2.70
C THR A 38 1.51 -1.88 3.73
N ARG A 39 1.61 -1.32 4.94
CA ARG A 39 2.27 -1.95 6.07
C ARG A 39 1.56 -1.57 7.37
N ALA A 40 1.15 -2.55 8.15
CA ALA A 40 0.61 -2.30 9.48
C ALA A 40 1.77 -2.12 10.47
N LEU A 41 1.83 -0.96 11.12
CA LEU A 41 2.78 -0.71 12.19
C LEU A 41 2.22 -1.14 13.55
N SER A 42 0.90 -1.02 13.74
CA SER A 42 0.21 -1.47 14.94
C SER A 42 -1.23 -1.85 14.65
N GLY A 43 -1.82 -2.65 15.55
CA GLY A 43 -3.18 -3.14 15.44
C GLY A 43 -3.40 -4.07 14.24
N ARG A 44 -4.66 -4.29 13.90
CA ARG A 44 -5.06 -5.21 12.81
C ARG A 44 -5.95 -4.46 11.84
N HIS A 45 -5.61 -4.57 10.56
CA HIS A 45 -6.31 -3.88 9.47
C HIS A 45 -6.91 -4.89 8.51
N TRP A 46 -8.15 -4.65 8.12
CA TRP A 46 -8.80 -5.32 7.00
C TRP A 46 -8.75 -4.38 5.80
N ILE A 47 -8.32 -4.91 4.66
CA ILE A 47 -8.18 -4.18 3.41
C ILE A 47 -8.91 -4.96 2.32
N SER A 48 -9.88 -4.32 1.67
CA SER A 48 -10.54 -4.87 0.49
C SER A 48 -10.12 -4.10 -0.76
N SER A 49 -9.59 -4.78 -1.76
CA SER A 49 -9.13 -4.18 -3.01
C SER A 49 -9.22 -5.19 -4.16
N ASP A 50 -9.69 -4.74 -5.32
CA ASP A 50 -9.80 -5.58 -6.54
C ASP A 50 -10.56 -6.91 -6.31
N GLY A 51 -11.58 -6.88 -5.44
CA GLY A 51 -12.38 -8.05 -5.09
C GLY A 51 -11.69 -9.06 -4.18
N ALA A 52 -10.50 -8.74 -3.66
CA ALA A 52 -9.78 -9.53 -2.69
C ALA A 52 -9.76 -8.84 -1.32
N ASP A 53 -9.93 -9.63 -0.28
CA ASP A 53 -9.86 -9.18 1.11
C ASP A 53 -8.58 -9.69 1.76
N PHE A 54 -7.89 -8.77 2.43
CA PHE A 54 -6.65 -9.01 3.14
C PHE A 54 -6.85 -8.62 4.60
N THR A 55 -6.28 -9.39 5.51
CA THR A 55 -6.12 -8.98 6.90
C THR A 55 -4.63 -8.94 7.19
N ILE A 56 -4.14 -7.81 7.67
CA ILE A 56 -2.73 -7.64 8.05
C ILE A 56 -2.61 -7.21 9.51
N GLY A 57 -1.67 -7.82 10.23
CA GLY A 57 -1.25 -7.48 11.58
C GLY A 57 0.09 -6.74 11.62
N PRO A 58 0.60 -6.40 12.81
CA PRO A 58 1.83 -5.61 12.95
C PRO A 58 3.03 -6.26 12.24
N GLY A 59 3.73 -5.49 11.42
CA GLY A 59 4.87 -5.95 10.61
C GLY A 59 4.48 -6.56 9.26
N GLU A 60 3.20 -6.92 9.06
CA GLU A 60 2.70 -7.46 7.80
C GLU A 60 2.32 -6.33 6.83
N GLY A 61 2.34 -6.65 5.54
CA GLY A 61 2.02 -5.72 4.48
C GLY A 61 1.53 -6.42 3.22
N VAL A 62 0.83 -5.68 2.38
CA VAL A 62 0.34 -6.18 1.09
C VAL A 62 0.58 -5.16 -0.01
N LYS A 63 0.91 -5.64 -1.21
CA LYS A 63 0.95 -4.81 -2.41
C LYS A 63 -0.42 -4.79 -3.06
N LEU A 64 -0.99 -3.61 -3.23
CA LEU A 64 -2.27 -3.40 -3.89
C LEU A 64 -2.04 -2.87 -5.31
N ARG A 65 -2.83 -3.36 -6.26
CA ARG A 65 -2.84 -2.85 -7.64
C ARG A 65 -3.59 -1.52 -7.69
N ALA A 66 -3.20 -0.64 -8.60
CA ALA A 66 -3.88 0.63 -8.86
C ALA A 66 -5.41 0.47 -8.84
N GLY A 67 -6.10 1.39 -8.16
CA GLY A 67 -7.54 1.29 -7.99
C GLY A 67 -8.05 1.90 -6.70
N LEU A 68 -9.08 1.26 -6.15
CA LEU A 68 -9.75 1.65 -4.92
C LEU A 68 -9.54 0.55 -3.87
N ALA A 69 -9.11 0.95 -2.67
CA ALA A 69 -9.10 0.09 -1.50
C ALA A 69 -10.04 0.64 -0.42
N LEU A 70 -10.77 -0.26 0.24
CA LEU A 70 -11.47 0.01 1.49
C LEU A 70 -10.60 -0.52 2.63
N ILE A 71 -10.42 0.29 3.67
CA ILE A 71 -9.53 -0.02 4.78
C ILE A 71 -10.29 0.21 6.08
N GLY A 72 -10.43 -0.83 6.88
CA GLY A 72 -10.98 -0.77 8.23
C GLY A 72 -10.04 -1.43 9.23
N GLY A 73 -10.37 -1.34 10.51
CA GLY A 73 -9.58 -1.91 11.60
C GLY A 73 -9.12 -0.84 12.58
N GLU A 74 -8.03 -1.11 13.28
CA GLU A 74 -7.52 -0.22 14.31
C GLU A 74 -5.99 -0.19 14.33
N GLY A 75 -5.42 0.94 14.74
CA GLY A 75 -3.97 1.13 14.88
C GLY A 75 -3.39 1.97 13.75
N VAL A 76 -2.10 1.80 13.50
CA VAL A 76 -1.35 2.62 12.54
C VAL A 76 -1.04 1.82 11.29
N LEU A 77 -1.38 2.38 10.13
CA LEU A 77 -1.13 1.83 8.80
C LEU A 77 -0.26 2.81 7.99
N GLN A 78 0.72 2.29 7.27
CA GLN A 78 1.50 3.05 6.30
C GLN A 78 1.13 2.65 4.87
N LEU A 79 1.13 3.63 3.97
CA LEU A 79 0.92 3.48 2.54
C LEU A 79 2.08 4.15 1.79
N ALA A 80 2.63 3.51 0.76
CA ALA A 80 3.61 4.13 -0.13
C ALA A 80 3.38 3.70 -1.58
N LEU A 81 3.75 4.55 -2.54
CA LEU A 81 3.75 4.16 -3.95
C LEU A 81 4.73 3.00 -4.18
N ALA A 82 4.35 2.06 -5.05
CA ALA A 82 5.17 0.89 -5.35
C ALA A 82 6.33 1.19 -6.33
N THR A 83 6.37 2.38 -6.93
CA THR A 83 7.52 2.87 -7.69
C THR A 83 8.70 3.08 -6.76
N GLY A 84 9.71 2.20 -6.85
CA GLY A 84 10.94 2.26 -6.04
C GLY A 84 11.03 1.21 -4.92
N CYS A 85 9.95 0.48 -4.63
CA CYS A 85 9.98 -0.61 -3.66
C CYS A 85 10.13 -1.97 -4.35
N GLU A 86 11.36 -2.44 -4.52
CA GLU A 86 11.58 -3.89 -4.60
C GLU A 86 11.28 -4.50 -3.23
N GLN A 87 10.23 -5.32 -3.13
CA GLN A 87 10.00 -6.13 -1.95
C GLN A 87 10.05 -7.61 -2.32
N ARG A 88 10.98 -8.30 -1.63
CA ARG A 88 11.25 -9.74 -1.67
C ARG A 88 9.93 -10.52 -1.62
N ARG A 89 9.60 -11.18 -2.73
CA ARG A 89 8.37 -11.97 -2.89
C ARG A 89 8.31 -13.08 -1.85
N VAL A 90 7.33 -13.03 -0.94
CA VAL A 90 6.84 -14.25 -0.28
C VAL A 90 5.59 -14.67 -1.04
N SER A 91 5.71 -15.78 -1.75
CA SER A 91 4.69 -16.36 -2.61
C SER A 91 3.54 -16.93 -1.77
N ALA A 92 2.31 -16.49 -2.06
CA ALA A 92 1.11 -17.28 -1.78
C ALA A 92 0.11 -17.11 -2.95
N SER A 93 -0.10 -18.20 -3.69
CA SER A 93 -1.33 -18.48 -4.49
C SER A 93 -2.49 -18.79 -3.53
N PRO A 94 -3.80 -18.70 -3.92
CA PRO A 94 -4.46 -19.13 -5.17
C PRO A 94 -5.45 -18.05 -5.71
N GLY A 95 -6.17 -18.10 -6.83
CA GLY A 95 -6.83 -19.15 -7.62
C GLY A 95 -8.30 -18.70 -7.84
N TRP A 96 -8.67 -18.43 -9.10
CA TRP A 96 -10.04 -18.43 -9.65
C TRP A 96 -11.19 -17.87 -8.78
N LEU A 97 -11.62 -16.60 -8.96
CA LEU A 97 -13.02 -16.16 -8.79
C LEU A 97 -13.28 -14.73 -9.33
N GLY A 98 -12.67 -14.38 -10.47
CA GLY A 98 -12.96 -13.13 -11.16
C GLY A 98 -14.27 -13.22 -11.93
N ARG A 99 -15.38 -12.73 -11.36
CA ARG A 99 -16.55 -12.21 -12.09
C ARG A 99 -17.56 -11.67 -11.07
N LEU A 100 -18.15 -10.51 -11.40
CA LEU A 100 -19.12 -9.72 -10.62
C LEU A 100 -18.40 -8.82 -9.59
N PHE A 101 -18.43 -7.48 -9.63
CA PHE A 101 -19.58 -6.62 -9.83
C PHE A 101 -19.12 -5.21 -10.28
N LYS A 102 -19.80 -4.67 -11.30
CA LYS A 102 -19.78 -3.23 -11.63
C LYS A 102 -20.74 -2.51 -10.69
N ARG A 103 -20.27 -1.62 -9.82
CA ARG A 103 -21.05 -0.44 -9.37
C ARG A 103 -20.12 0.75 -9.16
N ARG A 104 -20.50 1.88 -9.76
CA ARG A 104 -19.78 3.16 -9.73
C ARG A 104 -20.09 3.86 -8.40
N SER A 105 -19.06 4.14 -7.61
CA SER A 105 -19.10 5.11 -6.51
C SER A 105 -18.03 6.17 -6.78
N ALA A 106 -18.43 7.44 -6.79
CA ALA A 106 -17.53 8.56 -6.96
C ALA A 106 -16.58 8.65 -5.76
N ALA A 107 -15.27 8.60 -6.03
CA ALA A 107 -14.24 8.65 -5.00
C ALA A 107 -13.81 10.09 -4.73
N LEU A 108 -13.60 10.42 -3.46
CA LEU A 108 -13.04 11.71 -3.05
C LEU A 108 -11.58 11.78 -3.54
N GLN A 109 -11.26 12.77 -4.37
CA GLN A 109 -9.92 12.97 -4.92
C GLN A 109 -9.14 13.93 -4.02
N ILE A 110 -8.17 13.43 -3.27
CA ILE A 110 -7.29 14.27 -2.45
C ILE A 110 -6.13 14.72 -3.35
N LYS A 111 -6.09 16.01 -3.68
CA LYS A 111 -4.99 16.61 -4.44
C LYS A 111 -3.95 17.11 -3.43
N ILE A 112 -2.81 16.42 -3.35
CA ILE A 112 -1.68 16.86 -2.53
C ILE A 112 -0.88 17.86 -3.37
N ASN A 113 -0.93 19.14 -3.02
CA ASN A 113 -0.06 20.14 -3.62
C ASN A 113 1.32 20.03 -2.96
N GLN A 114 2.34 19.68 -3.75
CA GLN A 114 3.72 19.87 -3.31
C GLN A 114 4.05 21.36 -3.48
N GLY A 115 4.40 22.00 -2.36
CA GLY A 115 4.76 23.41 -2.30
C GLY A 115 6.02 23.71 -3.10
N ALA A 116 6.04 24.91 -3.68
CA ALA A 116 7.12 25.50 -4.47
C ALA A 116 8.41 25.72 -3.69
#